data_AF-A0A969CKA1-F1
#
_entry.id   AF-A0A969CKA1-F1
#
_cell.length_a   1.000
_cell.length_b   1.000
_cell.length_c   1.000
_cell.angle_alpha   90.00
_cell.angle_beta   90.00
_cell.angle_gamma   90.00
#
_symmetry.space_group_name_H-M   'P 1'
#
loop_
_entity.id
_entity.type
_entity.pdbx_description
1 polymer ?
#
loop_
_entity_poly.entity_id
_entity_poly.type
_entity_poly.pdbx_seq_one_letter_code
_entity_poly.pdbx_strand_id
1 'polypeptide(L)'
;MVIAPDSHARRLHFDRDSLSYQILRLPDGASSTCPTQIKPGHPFFLEVGWLIQPGLRQRMIRTYNDQGKWSRVTLVTERRIS
;
A
#
# COMPACT_ATOMS: atom_id res chain seq x y z
N MET A 1 -20.02 7.39 -5.83
CA MET A 1 -18.98 6.40 -5.50
C MET A 1 -19.54 5.46 -4.45
N VAL A 2 -20.10 4.33 -4.86
CA VAL A 2 -20.70 3.35 -3.93
C VAL A 2 -19.64 2.29 -3.66
N ILE A 3 -19.16 2.19 -2.42
CA ILE A 3 -18.29 1.09 -2.00
C ILE A 3 -19.22 -0.02 -1.50
N ALA A 4 -19.30 -1.11 -2.25
CA ALA A 4 -20.09 -2.28 -1.88
C ALA A 4 -19.55 -2.96 -0.60
N PRO A 5 -20.44 -3.51 0.26
CA PRO A 5 -20.04 -4.14 1.51
C PRO A 5 -19.73 -5.63 1.27
N ASP A 6 -18.45 -5.98 1.30
CA ASP A 6 -18.04 -7.39 1.44
C ASP A 6 -17.31 -7.59 2.76
N SER A 7 -17.88 -8.46 3.58
CA SER A 7 -17.63 -8.70 5.01
C SER A 7 -16.53 -9.73 5.30
N HIS A 8 -15.44 -9.74 4.54
CA HIS A 8 -14.26 -10.57 4.83
C HIS A 8 -13.06 -9.67 5.12
N ALA A 9 -12.26 -10.03 6.13
CA ALA A 9 -11.15 -9.24 6.67
C ALA A 9 -10.34 -8.54 5.56
N ARG A 10 -10.69 -7.27 5.35
CA ARG A 10 -10.25 -6.45 4.22
C ARG A 10 -8.90 -5.78 4.48
N ARG A 11 -8.36 -6.00 5.68
CA ARG A 11 -7.20 -5.33 6.25
C ARG A 11 -6.21 -6.35 6.78
N LEU A 12 -4.98 -6.28 6.30
CA LEU A 12 -3.82 -6.92 6.90
C LEU A 12 -3.11 -5.89 7.76
N HIS A 13 -2.67 -6.26 8.96
CA HIS A 13 -1.92 -5.40 9.87
C HIS A 13 -0.51 -5.95 10.07
N PHE A 14 0.48 -5.06 10.04
CA PHE A 14 1.89 -5.40 10.18
C PHE A 14 2.51 -4.48 11.22
N ASP A 15 2.86 -5.03 12.38
CA ASP A 15 3.59 -4.30 13.41
C ASP A 15 5.09 -4.35 13.15
N ARG A 16 5.72 -3.18 13.22
CA ARG A 16 7.18 -3.02 13.22
C ARG A 16 7.57 -2.03 14.31
N ASP A 17 8.77 -2.18 14.85
CA ASP A 17 9.26 -1.42 16.01
C ASP A 17 9.09 0.11 15.87
N SER A 18 9.25 0.65 14.66
CA SER A 18 9.13 2.09 14.40
C SER A 18 7.73 2.54 13.94
N LEU A 19 7.14 1.83 12.97
CA LEU A 19 5.86 2.17 12.33
C LEU A 19 5.09 0.91 11.93
N SER A 20 3.86 0.77 12.45
CA SER A 20 2.92 -0.25 11.97
C SER A 20 2.29 0.16 10.65
N TYR A 21 2.08 -0.81 9.76
CA TYR A 21 1.46 -0.64 8.46
C TYR A 21 0.16 -1.45 8.36
N GLN A 22 -0.70 -1.01 7.46
CA GLN A 22 -1.90 -1.73 7.06
C GLN A 22 -1.93 -1.92 5.54
N ILE A 23 -2.50 -3.02 5.09
CA ILE A 23 -2.84 -3.26 3.68
C ILE A 23 -4.34 -3.47 3.58
N LEU A 24 -5.02 -2.58 2.86
CA LEU A 24 -6.43 -2.70 2.52
C LEU A 24 -6.57 -3.37 1.15
N ARG A 25 -7.34 -4.45 1.09
CA ARG A 25 -7.73 -5.11 -0.16
C ARG A 25 -9.01 -4.46 -0.70
N LEU A 26 -8.92 -3.83 -1.85
CA LEU A 26 -10.03 -3.13 -2.47
C LEU A 26 -10.67 -4.01 -3.57
N PRO A 27 -11.86 -3.67 -4.07
CA PRO A 27 -12.40 -4.30 -5.26
C PRO A 27 -11.43 -4.22 -6.45
N ASP A 28 -11.69 -5.03 -7.47
CA ASP A 28 -10.98 -4.96 -8.76
C ASP A 28 -9.45 -5.16 -8.67
N GLY A 29 -9.01 -6.03 -7.76
CA GLY A 29 -7.59 -6.37 -7.60
C GLY A 29 -6.72 -5.22 -7.06
N ALA A 30 -7.34 -4.13 -6.61
CA ALA A 30 -6.65 -2.99 -6.03
C ALA A 30 -6.25 -3.24 -4.56
N SER A 31 -5.18 -2.60 -4.13
CA SER A 31 -4.69 -2.63 -2.76
C SER A 31 -4.14 -1.27 -2.34
N SER A 32 -4.32 -0.89 -1.09
CA SER A 32 -3.72 0.31 -0.50
C SER A 32 -2.91 -0.06 0.74
N THR A 33 -1.61 0.24 0.72
CA THR A 33 -0.69 0.01 1.82
C THR A 33 -0.26 1.36 2.40
N CYS A 34 -0.47 1.57 3.70
CA CYS A 34 -0.09 2.81 4.37
C CYS A 34 0.23 2.57 5.86
N PRO A 35 0.95 3.49 6.53
CA PRO A 35 1.09 3.47 7.97
C PRO A 35 -0.28 3.53 8.65
N THR A 36 -0.46 2.87 9.79
CA THR A 36 -1.67 3.06 10.60
C THR A 36 -1.69 4.43 11.28
N GLN A 37 -0.51 5.00 11.53
CA GLN A 37 -0.30 6.34 12.03
C GLN A 37 1.03 6.88 11.47
N ILE A 38 1.04 8.14 11.04
CA ILE A 38 2.28 8.84 10.69
C ILE A 38 2.86 9.45 11.96
N LYS A 39 4.13 9.16 12.25
CA LYS A 39 4.86 9.68 13.42
C LYS A 39 5.90 10.72 12.96
N PRO A 40 5.99 11.90 13.60
CA PRO A 40 7.06 12.87 13.31
C PRO A 40 8.45 12.25 13.43
N GLY A 41 9.39 12.69 12.57
CA GLY A 41 10.77 12.20 12.57
C GLY A 41 10.97 10.79 12.02
N HIS A 42 9.92 10.14 11.50
CA HIS A 42 10.01 8.79 10.95
C HIS A 42 9.71 8.82 9.45
N PRO A 43 10.62 8.31 8.58
CA PRO A 43 10.33 8.17 7.17
C PRO A 43 9.24 7.12 6.96
N PHE A 44 8.41 7.33 5.95
CA PHE A 44 7.30 6.42 5.64
C PHE A 44 7.05 6.35 4.13
N PHE A 45 6.20 5.40 3.72
CA PHE A 45 5.74 5.33 2.34
C PHE A 45 4.23 5.10 2.27
N LEU A 46 3.65 5.51 1.16
CA LEU A 46 2.30 5.16 0.76
C LEU A 46 2.41 4.32 -0.52
N GLU A 47 1.67 3.23 -0.60
CA GLU A 47 1.65 2.37 -1.79
C GLU A 47 0.21 2.10 -2.22
N VAL A 48 0.00 2.18 -3.54
CA VAL A 48 -1.18 1.62 -4.19
C VAL A 48 -0.73 0.51 -5.13
N GLY A 49 -1.45 -0.60 -5.13
CA GLY A 49 -1.20 -1.73 -6.00
C GLY A 49 -2.44 -2.08 -6.81
N TRP A 50 -2.25 -2.56 -8.03
CA TRP A 50 -3.33 -3.02 -8.90
C TRP A 50 -2.92 -4.29 -9.63
N LEU A 51 -3.67 -5.36 -9.42
CA LEU A 51 -3.59 -6.56 -10.24
C LEU A 51 -4.34 -6.33 -11.54
N ILE A 52 -3.63 -5.83 -12.55
CA ILE A 52 -4.20 -5.42 -13.85
C ILE A 52 -4.84 -6.60 -14.57
N GLN A 53 -4.22 -7.77 -14.48
CA GLN A 53 -4.72 -9.03 -15.01
C GLN A 53 -4.12 -10.19 -14.21
N PRO A 54 -4.68 -11.42 -14.28
CA PRO A 54 -4.09 -12.57 -13.63
C PRO A 54 -2.60 -12.70 -13.94
N GLY A 55 -1.76 -12.59 -12.90
CA GLY A 55 -0.30 -12.70 -13.02
C GLY A 55 0.45 -11.43 -13.43
N LEU A 56 -0.20 -10.28 -13.63
CA LEU A 56 0.47 -8.99 -13.85
C LEU A 56 -0.01 -7.98 -12.81
N ARG A 57 0.90 -7.50 -11.96
CA ARG A 57 0.62 -6.52 -10.93
C ARG A 57 1.49 -5.29 -11.11
N GLN A 58 0.91 -4.12 -10.91
CA GLN A 58 1.66 -2.88 -10.74
C GLN A 58 1.53 -2.36 -9.33
N ARG A 59 2.55 -1.63 -8.88
CA ARG A 59 2.53 -0.87 -7.65
C ARG A 59 3.18 0.48 -7.82
N MET A 60 2.52 1.52 -7.32
CA MET A 60 3.11 2.83 -7.19
C MET A 60 3.39 3.10 -5.70
N ILE A 61 4.64 3.43 -5.39
CA ILE A 61 5.12 3.68 -4.02
C ILE A 61 5.60 5.11 -3.96
N ARG A 62 5.00 5.92 -3.10
CA ARG A 62 5.43 7.28 -2.79
C ARG A 62 6.16 7.29 -1.46
N THR A 63 7.41 7.74 -1.44
CA THR A 63 8.25 7.74 -0.24
C THR A 63 8.40 9.15 0.31
N TYR A 64 8.36 9.26 1.64
CA TYR A 64 8.54 10.50 2.39
C TYR A 64 9.71 10.34 3.37
N ASN A 65 10.53 11.38 3.49
CA ASN A 65 11.62 11.38 4.46
C ASN A 65 11.11 11.64 5.89
N ASP A 66 12.02 11.66 6.86
CA ASP A 66 11.76 11.95 8.29
C ASP A 66 11.13 13.33 8.56
N GLN A 67 11.33 14.29 7.65
CA GLN A 67 10.68 15.61 7.67
C GLN A 67 9.27 15.61 7.05
N GLY A 68 8.77 14.45 6.60
CA GLY A 68 7.49 14.34 5.89
C GLY A 68 7.51 14.94 4.48
N LYS A 69 8.69 15.24 3.92
CA LYS A 69 8.83 15.73 2.56
C LYS A 69 8.81 14.57 1.58
N TRP A 70 8.08 14.73 0.49
CA TRP A 70 8.09 13.76 -0.61
C TRP A 70 9.50 13.67 -1.20
N SER A 71 10.08 12.48 -1.20
CA SER A 71 11.45 12.25 -1.67
C SER A 71 11.50 11.59 -3.05
N ARG A 72 10.62 10.62 -3.33
CA ARG A 72 10.57 9.92 -4.62
C ARG A 72 9.26 9.20 -4.87
N VAL A 73 9.07 8.78 -6.12
CA VAL A 73 8.08 7.78 -6.52
C VAL A 73 8.77 6.60 -7.19
N THR A 74 8.33 5.39 -6.89
CA THR A 74 8.79 4.15 -7.52
C THR A 74 7.58 3.46 -8.14
N LEU A 75 7.67 3.14 -9.43
CA LEU A 75 6.69 2.28 -10.11
C LEU A 75 7.30 0.89 -10.29
N VAL A 76 6.62 -0.12 -9.77
CA VAL A 76 7.01 -1.52 -9.87
C VAL A 76 6.01 -2.24 -10.78
N THR A 77 6.51 -2.98 -11.77
CA THR A 77 5.71 -3.88 -12.61
C THR A 77 6.20 -5.31 -12.39
N GLU A 78 5.35 -6.18 -11.87
CA GLU A 78 5.67 -7.53 -11.44
C GLU A 78 4.84 -8.56 -12.22
N ARG A 79 5.47 -9.67 -12.59
CA ARG A 79 4.78 -10.83 -13.17
C ARG A 79 4.90 -12.02 -12.21
N ARG A 80 3.82 -12.79 -12.07
CA ARG A 80 3.82 -14.03 -11.29
C ARG A 80 4.67 -15.08 -12.01
N ILE A 81 5.63 -15.67 -11.32
CA ILE A 81 6.40 -16.82 -11.83
C ILE A 81 5.54 -18.08 -11.66
N SER A 82 5.54 -18.93 -12.69
CA SER A 82 4.85 -20.23 -12.72
C SER A 82 5.71 -21.34 -12.17
#